data_AF-A0A7T0G109-F1
#
_entry.id   AF-A0A7T0G109-F1
#
_cell.length_a   1.000
_cell.length_b   1.000
_cell.length_c   1.000
_cell.angle_alpha   90.00
_cell.angle_beta   90.00
_cell.angle_gamma   90.00
#
_symmetry.space_group_name_H-M   'P 1'
#
loop_
_entity.id
_entity.type
_entity.pdbx_description
1 polymer ?
#
loop_
_entity_poly.entity_id
_entity_poly.type
_entity_poly.pdbx_seq_one_letter_code
_entity_poly.pdbx_strand_id
1 'polypeptide(L)'
;MNNNSIRFDQSGFTLLELLLVVTLLSTTAFMTLSAVENNSDQIRFEDTRNRLSLFRTAILGSNNLAPAPGDPLTGYVVDNGVLPGNIDALVNLPANFDPYILMDPIFDPNPDSNGWNNGPALPAVGGEIPLSNPAQQLLKGHRNFYLQGASNGFYRDGWGTTGVGGGGGGGVDCPTDPLPVGGGEGNLNDALNHGWCVTTQLATVGPFTGQPNNFFADSAGRDSVAGALTGDFYEQDIVMQEPVQQTDWQTTIQALTTVTIVNASGVDINLSDATSPPVLNTNLRAALLFYRNDFNAGTSGQWRRVSTDISLAGCLDGTGDGLCNGNAAAPAPPKTTAAFPANVQGVPAGEHLLVLVDDVDGTINTNDDTTTLTAGIGTAGFVNGTRVRFYPRGGTPTLQLTIR
;
A
#
# COMPACT_ATOMS: atom_id res chain seq x y z
N MET A 1 -56.07 -66.09 24.33
CA MET A 1 -55.44 -65.24 23.30
C MET A 1 -56.45 -64.15 22.97
N ASN A 2 -56.36 -63.01 23.65
CA ASN A 2 -57.31 -61.91 23.47
C ASN A 2 -56.78 -60.98 22.38
N ASN A 3 -57.35 -61.10 21.18
CA ASN A 3 -57.16 -60.15 20.10
C ASN A 3 -57.91 -58.87 20.47
N ASN A 4 -57.17 -57.88 20.98
CA ASN A 4 -57.66 -56.51 21.07
C ASN A 4 -57.70 -55.93 19.66
N SER A 5 -58.86 -56.08 19.00
CA SER A 5 -59.19 -55.36 17.78
C SER A 5 -59.40 -53.90 18.14
N ILE A 6 -58.37 -53.07 17.99
CA ILE A 6 -58.49 -51.61 18.07
C ILE A 6 -59.35 -51.18 16.87
N ARG A 7 -60.63 -50.91 17.11
CA ARG A 7 -61.53 -50.30 16.13
C ARG A 7 -61.15 -48.82 16.05
N PHE A 8 -60.57 -48.41 14.92
CA PHE A 8 -60.46 -47.00 14.58
C PHE A 8 -61.83 -46.54 14.09
N ASP A 9 -62.56 -45.80 14.91
CA ASP A 9 -63.74 -45.06 14.46
C ASP A 9 -63.29 -44.07 13.39
N GLN A 10 -63.65 -44.34 12.13
CA GLN A 10 -63.46 -43.42 11.02
C GLN A 10 -64.47 -42.28 11.15
N SER A 11 -64.20 -41.36 12.08
CA SER A 11 -64.80 -40.03 12.10
C SER A 11 -64.28 -39.27 10.88
N GLY A 12 -65.09 -39.18 9.83
CA GLY A 12 -64.77 -38.34 8.68
C GLY A 12 -64.58 -36.90 9.15
N PHE A 13 -63.41 -36.32 8.85
CA PHE A 13 -63.10 -34.93 9.18
C PHE A 13 -64.25 -34.03 8.74
N THR A 14 -64.81 -33.29 9.70
CA THR A 14 -65.82 -32.29 9.37
C THR A 14 -65.15 -31.20 8.51
N LEU A 15 -65.90 -30.61 7.58
CA LEU A 15 -65.39 -29.54 6.71
C LEU A 15 -64.79 -28.38 7.52
N LEU A 16 -65.35 -28.11 8.70
CA LEU A 16 -64.87 -27.11 9.64
C LEU A 16 -63.48 -27.45 10.20
N GLU A 17 -63.25 -28.73 10.55
CA GLU A 17 -61.98 -29.19 11.10
C GLU A 17 -60.87 -29.16 10.05
N LEU A 18 -61.18 -29.52 8.81
CA LEU A 18 -60.24 -29.38 7.70
C LEU A 18 -59.88 -27.91 7.44
N LEU A 19 -60.86 -26.99 7.49
CA LEU A 19 -60.62 -25.55 7.35
C LEU A 19 -59.70 -25.00 8.47
N LEU A 20 -59.92 -25.45 9.70
CA LEU A 20 -59.14 -25.02 10.86
C LEU A 20 -57.70 -25.55 10.79
N VAL A 21 -57.51 -26.80 10.38
CA VAL A 21 -56.16 -27.37 10.20
C VAL A 21 -55.41 -26.65 9.09
N VAL A 22 -56.06 -26.37 7.95
CA VAL A 22 -55.42 -25.63 6.85
C VAL A 22 -55.02 -24.23 7.29
N THR A 23 -55.89 -23.50 8.02
CA THR A 23 -55.54 -22.16 8.50
C THR A 23 -54.38 -22.19 9.50
N LEU A 24 -54.33 -23.14 10.44
CA LEU A 24 -53.21 -23.28 11.38
C LEU A 24 -51.89 -23.66 10.69
N LEU A 25 -51.93 -24.54 9.68
CA LEU A 25 -50.74 -24.91 8.91
C LEU A 25 -50.25 -23.71 8.08
N SER A 26 -51.15 -22.94 7.48
CA SER A 26 -50.79 -21.72 6.74
C SER A 26 -50.15 -20.66 7.65
N THR A 27 -50.71 -20.41 8.84
CA THR A 27 -50.12 -19.42 9.77
C THR A 27 -48.76 -19.88 10.31
N THR A 28 -48.61 -21.15 10.64
CA THR A 28 -47.34 -21.71 11.14
C THR A 28 -46.25 -21.68 10.05
N ALA A 29 -46.60 -22.03 8.81
CA ALA A 29 -45.67 -21.95 7.68
C ALA A 29 -45.23 -20.50 7.43
N PHE A 30 -46.15 -19.55 7.49
CA PHE A 30 -45.83 -18.12 7.33
C PHE A 30 -44.90 -17.60 8.44
N MET A 31 -45.17 -17.93 9.70
CA MET A 31 -44.29 -17.56 10.82
C MET A 31 -42.88 -18.16 10.67
N THR A 32 -42.79 -19.42 10.25
CA THR A 32 -41.50 -20.09 10.03
C THR A 32 -40.71 -19.43 8.91
N LEU A 33 -41.37 -19.06 7.81
CA LEU A 33 -40.72 -18.39 6.67
C LEU A 33 -40.18 -17.01 7.06
N SER A 34 -40.97 -16.19 7.76
CA SER A 34 -40.55 -14.86 8.20
C SER A 34 -39.36 -14.90 9.17
N ALA A 35 -39.28 -15.91 10.04
CA ALA A 35 -38.13 -16.09 10.94
C ALA A 35 -36.83 -16.44 10.18
N VAL A 36 -36.93 -17.22 9.10
CA VAL A 36 -35.77 -17.60 8.27
C VAL A 36 -35.24 -16.41 7.47
N GLU A 37 -36.13 -15.56 6.93
CA GLU A 37 -35.75 -14.35 6.18
C GLU A 37 -34.96 -13.37 7.05
N ASN A 38 -35.48 -13.05 8.25
CA ASN A 38 -34.79 -12.15 9.19
C ASN A 38 -33.40 -12.66 9.60
N ASN A 39 -33.25 -13.97 9.79
CA ASN A 39 -31.96 -14.57 10.12
C ASN A 39 -30.98 -14.54 8.94
N SER A 40 -31.46 -14.73 7.71
CA SER A 40 -30.64 -14.63 6.51
C SER A 40 -30.11 -13.21 6.30
N ASP A 41 -30.95 -12.20 6.49
CA ASP A 41 -30.56 -10.79 6.28
C ASP A 41 -29.52 -10.33 7.30
N GLN A 42 -29.67 -10.74 8.56
CA GLN A 42 -28.66 -10.48 9.58
C GLN A 42 -27.31 -11.13 9.22
N ILE A 43 -27.30 -12.39 8.78
CA ILE A 43 -26.06 -13.08 8.39
C ILE A 43 -25.36 -12.36 7.23
N ARG A 44 -26.13 -11.91 6.22
CA ARG A 44 -25.58 -11.18 5.07
C ARG A 44 -25.02 -9.82 5.47
N PHE A 45 -25.73 -9.11 6.35
CA PHE A 45 -25.27 -7.84 6.89
C PHE A 45 -23.95 -8.00 7.67
N GLU A 46 -23.87 -8.99 8.55
CA GLU A 46 -22.65 -9.30 9.31
C GLU A 46 -21.50 -9.72 8.38
N ASP A 47 -21.77 -10.54 7.36
CA ASP A 47 -20.78 -10.92 6.34
C ASP A 47 -20.26 -9.68 5.59
N THR A 48 -21.13 -8.80 5.10
CA THR A 48 -20.73 -7.57 4.41
C THR A 48 -19.87 -6.67 5.29
N ARG A 49 -20.25 -6.46 6.56
CA ARG A 49 -19.43 -5.68 7.51
C ARG A 49 -18.05 -6.30 7.74
N ASN A 50 -17.99 -7.62 7.89
CA ASN A 50 -16.73 -8.33 8.03
C ASN A 50 -15.87 -8.13 6.77
N ARG A 51 -16.44 -8.25 5.58
CA ARG A 51 -15.73 -8.06 4.30
C ARG A 51 -15.22 -6.62 4.10
N LEU A 52 -15.98 -5.60 4.51
CA LEU A 52 -15.51 -4.21 4.51
C LEU A 52 -14.28 -4.01 5.41
N SER A 53 -14.27 -4.64 6.58
CA SER A 53 -13.10 -4.59 7.48
C SER A 53 -11.88 -5.29 6.88
N LEU A 54 -12.10 -6.33 6.06
CA LEU A 54 -11.04 -7.03 5.35
C LEU A 54 -10.40 -6.17 4.24
N PHE A 55 -11.13 -5.25 3.60
CA PHE A 55 -10.52 -4.32 2.64
C PHE A 55 -9.41 -3.49 3.26
N ARG A 56 -9.69 -2.89 4.43
CA ARG A 56 -8.69 -2.10 5.15
C ARG A 56 -7.42 -2.91 5.43
N THR A 57 -7.62 -4.14 5.92
CA THR A 57 -6.52 -5.05 6.28
C THR A 57 -5.77 -5.56 5.03
N ALA A 58 -6.45 -5.80 3.92
CA ALA A 58 -5.83 -6.19 2.65
C ALA A 58 -5.00 -5.04 2.04
N ILE A 59 -5.50 -3.81 2.15
CA ILE A 59 -4.86 -2.62 1.61
C ILE A 59 -3.63 -2.24 2.44
N LEU A 60 -3.80 -2.08 3.76
CA LEU A 60 -2.76 -1.58 4.66
C LEU A 60 -1.86 -2.68 5.22
N GLY A 61 -2.35 -3.91 5.29
CA GLY A 61 -1.70 -5.00 6.02
C GLY A 61 -2.27 -5.20 7.43
N SER A 62 -1.50 -5.91 8.25
CA SER A 62 -1.85 -6.12 9.66
C SER A 62 -1.98 -4.78 10.40
N ASN A 63 -3.05 -4.60 11.17
CA ASN A 63 -3.31 -3.39 11.98
C ASN A 63 -2.33 -3.20 13.17
N ASN A 64 -1.27 -4.00 13.27
CA ASN A 64 -0.28 -3.83 14.31
C ASN A 64 0.49 -2.52 14.06
N LEU A 65 0.39 -1.59 15.02
CA LEU A 65 1.03 -0.26 14.98
C LEU A 65 2.55 -0.31 14.76
N ALA A 66 3.18 -1.44 15.05
CA ALA A 66 4.52 -1.80 14.60
C ALA A 66 4.66 -3.34 14.68
N PRO A 67 4.77 -4.05 13.54
CA PRO A 67 5.18 -5.44 13.52
C PRO A 67 6.49 -5.64 14.29
N ALA A 68 6.71 -6.83 14.85
CA ALA A 68 7.97 -7.11 15.53
C ALA A 68 9.14 -6.98 14.54
N PRO A 69 10.35 -6.61 15.00
CA PRO A 69 11.53 -6.58 14.13
C PRO A 69 11.71 -7.94 13.44
N GLY A 70 11.62 -7.95 12.11
CA GLY A 70 11.72 -9.17 11.29
C GLY A 70 10.40 -9.68 10.73
N ASP A 71 9.25 -9.24 11.26
CA ASP A 71 7.96 -9.59 10.66
C ASP A 71 7.89 -9.02 9.22
N PRO A 72 7.39 -9.80 8.25
CA PRO A 72 7.21 -9.32 6.90
C PRO A 72 6.12 -8.26 6.89
N LEU A 73 6.41 -7.11 6.26
CA LEU A 73 5.36 -6.18 5.90
C LEU A 73 4.52 -6.81 4.78
N THR A 74 3.21 -6.69 4.93
CA THR A 74 2.23 -7.22 3.97
C THR A 74 1.19 -6.16 3.70
N GLY A 75 0.55 -6.21 2.54
CA GLY A 75 -0.57 -5.33 2.20
C GLY A 75 -0.37 -4.72 0.83
N TYR A 76 -1.47 -4.39 0.16
CA TYR A 76 -1.42 -3.88 -1.20
C TYR A 76 -0.51 -2.66 -1.35
N VAL A 77 -0.59 -1.69 -0.44
CA VAL A 77 0.22 -0.46 -0.51
C VAL A 77 1.70 -0.70 -0.21
N VAL A 78 2.01 -1.69 0.63
CA VAL A 78 3.39 -2.06 1.01
C VAL A 78 4.16 -2.60 -0.19
N ASP A 79 3.48 -3.43 -0.96
CA ASP A 79 4.10 -4.15 -2.08
C ASP A 79 4.07 -3.33 -3.37
N ASN A 80 2.99 -2.56 -3.59
CA ASN A 80 2.77 -1.79 -4.82
C ASN A 80 3.09 -0.29 -4.71
N GLY A 81 3.24 0.27 -3.51
CA GLY A 81 3.49 1.71 -3.33
C GLY A 81 2.32 2.62 -3.75
N VAL A 82 1.11 2.07 -3.92
CA VAL A 82 -0.08 2.79 -4.36
C VAL A 82 -1.35 2.15 -3.80
N LEU A 83 -2.44 2.91 -3.61
CA LEU A 83 -3.78 2.38 -3.29
C LEU A 83 -4.40 1.66 -4.48
N PRO A 84 -5.26 0.64 -4.29
CA PRO A 84 -5.99 0.01 -5.39
C PRO A 84 -6.99 0.99 -6.02
N GLY A 85 -7.17 0.91 -7.33
CA GLY A 85 -8.18 1.71 -8.04
C GLY A 85 -9.60 1.12 -7.99
N ASN A 86 -9.73 -0.16 -7.63
CA ASN A 86 -10.97 -0.94 -7.61
C ASN A 86 -10.79 -2.22 -6.76
N ILE A 87 -11.87 -2.99 -6.53
CA ILE A 87 -11.79 -4.26 -5.77
C ILE A 87 -11.07 -5.34 -6.56
N ASP A 88 -11.22 -5.37 -7.88
CA ASP A 88 -10.54 -6.34 -8.75
C ASP A 88 -9.03 -6.32 -8.55
N ALA A 89 -8.42 -5.14 -8.37
CA ALA A 89 -7.01 -4.99 -8.08
C ALA A 89 -6.59 -5.64 -6.75
N LEU A 90 -7.49 -5.96 -5.82
CA LEU A 90 -7.14 -6.71 -4.60
C LEU A 90 -7.16 -8.24 -4.78
N VAL A 91 -7.73 -8.71 -5.90
CA VAL A 91 -7.96 -10.14 -6.18
C VAL A 91 -7.17 -10.63 -7.39
N ASN A 92 -7.03 -9.77 -8.40
CA ASN A 92 -6.41 -10.08 -9.68
C ASN A 92 -5.27 -9.08 -9.95
N LEU A 93 -4.22 -9.53 -10.64
CA LEU A 93 -3.10 -8.70 -11.08
C LEU A 93 -3.57 -7.71 -12.15
N PRO A 94 -3.50 -6.38 -11.92
CA PRO A 94 -3.77 -5.40 -12.96
C PRO A 94 -2.76 -5.53 -14.11
N ALA A 95 -3.20 -5.28 -15.36
CA ALA A 95 -2.38 -5.52 -16.54
C ALA A 95 -1.06 -4.71 -16.59
N ASN A 96 -1.00 -3.55 -15.94
CA ASN A 96 0.18 -2.68 -15.91
C ASN A 96 1.03 -2.84 -14.64
N PHE A 97 0.67 -3.78 -13.76
CA PHE A 97 1.37 -3.97 -12.50
C PHE A 97 2.41 -5.07 -12.66
N ASP A 98 3.56 -4.85 -12.05
CA ASP A 98 4.54 -5.92 -11.97
C ASP A 98 4.06 -7.00 -11.00
N PRO A 99 4.32 -8.30 -11.28
CA PRO A 99 4.04 -9.38 -10.34
C PRO A 99 4.96 -9.26 -9.11
N TYR A 100 4.54 -9.84 -7.97
CA TYR A 100 5.35 -9.83 -6.76
C TYR A 100 6.62 -10.68 -6.92
N ILE A 101 7.74 -10.01 -7.13
CA ILE A 101 9.05 -10.62 -7.38
C ILE A 101 10.14 -9.86 -6.64
N LEU A 102 11.32 -10.48 -6.57
CA LEU A 102 12.52 -9.80 -6.11
C LEU A 102 13.00 -8.86 -7.22
N MET A 103 12.98 -7.56 -6.96
CA MET A 103 13.33 -6.52 -7.93
C MET A 103 14.62 -5.82 -7.55
N ASP A 104 15.35 -5.38 -8.57
CA ASP A 104 16.49 -4.49 -8.45
C ASP A 104 15.97 -3.05 -8.34
N PRO A 105 16.26 -2.32 -7.25
CA PRO A 105 15.99 -0.89 -7.20
C PRO A 105 16.75 -0.17 -8.30
N ILE A 106 16.08 0.75 -8.99
CA ILE A 106 16.70 1.56 -10.04
C ILE A 106 17.14 2.88 -9.40
N PHE A 107 18.44 3.14 -9.41
CA PHE A 107 19.00 4.43 -9.07
C PHE A 107 19.10 5.28 -10.33
N ASP A 108 18.42 6.43 -10.35
CA ASP A 108 18.56 7.42 -11.41
C ASP A 108 19.44 8.58 -10.89
N PRO A 109 20.63 8.80 -11.47
CA PRO A 109 21.45 9.98 -11.21
C PRO A 109 20.71 11.29 -11.50
N ASN A 110 19.89 11.33 -12.56
CA ASN A 110 19.21 12.54 -13.02
C ASN A 110 17.70 12.25 -13.26
N PRO A 111 16.93 11.99 -12.19
CA PRO A 111 15.50 11.72 -12.27
C PRO A 111 14.73 12.92 -12.83
N ASP A 112 13.53 12.65 -13.33
CA ASP A 112 12.58 13.66 -13.77
C ASP A 112 12.26 14.68 -12.66
N SER A 113 11.67 15.82 -13.03
CA SER A 113 11.28 16.87 -12.08
C SER A 113 10.36 16.42 -10.93
N ASN A 114 9.69 15.28 -11.08
CA ASN A 114 8.83 14.64 -10.07
C ASN A 114 9.60 13.63 -9.17
N GLY A 115 10.88 13.39 -9.47
CA GLY A 115 11.80 12.48 -8.79
C GLY A 115 11.71 11.02 -9.23
N TRP A 116 10.83 10.69 -10.18
CA TRP A 116 10.73 9.35 -10.75
C TRP A 116 11.85 9.11 -11.76
N ASN A 117 12.22 7.85 -11.92
CA ASN A 117 13.16 7.45 -12.95
C ASN A 117 12.55 7.64 -14.35
N ASN A 118 13.40 7.99 -15.30
CA ASN A 118 13.01 8.44 -16.64
C ASN A 118 12.46 7.29 -17.53
N GLY A 119 12.58 6.05 -17.06
CA GLY A 119 12.09 4.85 -17.70
C GLY A 119 13.05 4.30 -18.77
N PRO A 120 12.75 3.11 -19.33
CA PRO A 120 13.67 2.38 -20.20
C PRO A 120 13.94 3.05 -21.57
N ALA A 121 13.27 4.17 -21.88
CA ALA A 121 13.17 4.70 -23.24
C ALA A 121 14.21 5.78 -23.61
N LEU A 122 15.07 6.24 -22.69
CA LEU A 122 16.04 7.30 -22.99
C LEU A 122 17.50 6.81 -22.80
N PRO A 123 18.12 6.22 -23.83
CA PRO A 123 19.47 5.66 -23.75
C PRO A 123 20.62 6.69 -23.63
N ALA A 124 20.38 7.94 -23.23
CA ALA A 124 21.40 8.99 -23.37
C ALA A 124 21.44 10.09 -22.30
N VAL A 125 20.50 10.18 -21.36
CA VAL A 125 20.54 11.23 -20.32
C VAL A 125 20.19 10.60 -18.97
N GLY A 126 21.19 10.21 -18.18
CA GLY A 126 20.98 9.75 -16.80
C GLY A 126 21.68 8.45 -16.44
N GLY A 127 21.75 7.46 -17.32
CA GLY A 127 22.44 6.20 -17.01
C GLY A 127 21.86 5.47 -15.80
N GLU A 128 20.53 5.24 -15.78
CA GLU A 128 19.85 4.47 -14.74
C GLU A 128 20.64 3.20 -14.33
N ILE A 129 20.90 3.05 -13.03
CA ILE A 129 21.77 2.02 -12.47
C ILE A 129 20.91 1.02 -11.68
N PRO A 130 20.70 -0.21 -12.18
CA PRO A 130 20.03 -1.24 -11.40
C PRO A 130 20.94 -1.72 -10.26
N LEU A 131 20.43 -1.67 -9.03
CA LEU A 131 21.14 -2.10 -7.82
C LEU A 131 20.93 -3.60 -7.58
N SER A 132 21.63 -4.40 -8.38
CA SER A 132 21.49 -5.88 -8.43
C SER A 132 22.14 -6.64 -7.28
N ASN A 133 22.72 -5.97 -6.29
CA ASN A 133 23.25 -6.64 -5.10
C ASN A 133 22.09 -7.29 -4.31
N PRO A 134 22.13 -8.59 -3.98
CA PRO A 134 21.05 -9.25 -3.24
C PRO A 134 20.68 -8.58 -1.91
N ALA A 135 21.62 -7.91 -1.25
CA ALA A 135 21.34 -7.13 -0.03
C ALA A 135 20.45 -5.91 -0.29
N GLN A 136 20.50 -5.34 -1.50
CA GLN A 136 19.77 -4.16 -1.94
C GLN A 136 18.45 -4.48 -2.63
N GLN A 137 18.29 -5.69 -3.18
CA GLN A 137 17.06 -6.12 -3.83
C GLN A 137 15.87 -6.11 -2.87
N LEU A 138 14.69 -5.73 -3.39
CA LEU A 138 13.46 -5.63 -2.61
C LEU A 138 12.37 -6.50 -3.23
N LEU A 139 11.58 -7.18 -2.38
CA LEU A 139 10.36 -7.85 -2.84
C LEU A 139 9.28 -6.80 -3.08
N LYS A 140 8.86 -6.65 -4.34
CA LYS A 140 7.94 -5.61 -4.81
C LYS A 140 7.01 -6.15 -5.87
N GLY A 141 5.89 -5.46 -6.11
CA GLY A 141 4.88 -5.84 -7.09
C GLY A 141 3.63 -6.47 -6.45
N HIS A 142 2.76 -7.03 -7.26
CA HIS A 142 1.42 -7.46 -6.84
C HIS A 142 1.32 -8.96 -6.53
N ARG A 143 0.79 -9.33 -5.35
CA ARG A 143 0.74 -10.72 -4.83
C ARG A 143 -0.41 -11.58 -5.36
N ASN A 144 -1.17 -11.11 -6.35
CA ASN A 144 -2.46 -11.64 -6.81
C ASN A 144 -3.57 -11.54 -5.74
N PHE A 145 -3.45 -12.25 -4.62
CA PHE A 145 -4.56 -12.42 -3.67
C PHE A 145 -4.32 -11.69 -2.35
N TYR A 146 -4.76 -10.43 -2.25
CA TYR A 146 -4.78 -9.68 -0.99
C TYR A 146 -6.05 -9.95 -0.18
N LEU A 147 -7.14 -10.33 -0.85
CA LEU A 147 -8.40 -10.75 -0.23
C LEU A 147 -8.58 -12.26 -0.34
N GLN A 148 -8.81 -12.91 0.79
CA GLN A 148 -9.19 -14.32 0.84
C GLN A 148 -10.70 -14.47 0.76
N GLY A 149 -11.20 -15.54 0.14
CA GLY A 149 -12.64 -15.80 0.01
C GLY A 149 -13.27 -15.27 -1.29
N ALA A 150 -12.46 -14.77 -2.23
CA ALA A 150 -12.93 -14.50 -3.58
C ALA A 150 -13.35 -15.81 -4.27
N SER A 151 -14.53 -15.84 -4.88
CA SER A 151 -15.06 -17.00 -5.60
C SER A 151 -14.99 -16.72 -7.09
N ASN A 152 -14.29 -17.58 -7.85
CA ASN A 152 -14.04 -17.40 -9.29
C ASN A 152 -13.40 -16.05 -9.64
N GLY A 153 -12.51 -15.54 -8.79
CA GLY A 153 -11.85 -14.24 -8.99
C GLY A 153 -12.71 -13.03 -8.63
N PHE A 154 -13.91 -13.24 -8.07
CA PHE A 154 -14.83 -12.17 -7.67
C PHE A 154 -14.96 -12.11 -6.14
N TYR A 155 -14.81 -10.91 -5.58
CA TYR A 155 -15.04 -10.66 -4.16
C TYR A 155 -16.29 -9.82 -3.97
N ARG A 156 -17.43 -10.48 -3.72
CA ARG A 156 -18.75 -9.83 -3.58
C ARG A 156 -19.09 -9.49 -2.13
N ASP A 157 -20.11 -8.68 -1.92
CA ASP A 157 -20.73 -8.51 -0.60
C ASP A 157 -21.61 -9.71 -0.21
N GLY A 158 -22.18 -9.69 1.00
CA GLY A 158 -23.05 -10.76 1.50
C GLY A 158 -24.39 -10.87 0.77
N TRP A 159 -24.79 -9.83 0.04
CA TRP A 159 -26.03 -9.79 -0.73
C TRP A 159 -25.88 -10.42 -2.12
N GLY A 160 -24.64 -10.48 -2.63
CA GLY A 160 -24.36 -11.03 -3.95
C GLY A 160 -24.91 -10.17 -5.07
N THR A 161 -25.09 -8.87 -4.82
CA THR A 161 -25.58 -7.93 -5.82
C THR A 161 -24.59 -7.88 -6.98
N THR A 162 -25.11 -7.99 -8.19
CA THR A 162 -24.37 -7.82 -9.44
C THR A 162 -24.93 -6.60 -10.10
N GLY A 163 -24.16 -5.53 -10.21
CA GLY A 163 -24.45 -4.31 -10.98
C GLY A 163 -25.93 -3.92 -11.08
N VAL A 164 -26.33 -2.92 -10.31
CA VAL A 164 -27.61 -2.21 -10.49
C VAL A 164 -27.68 -1.74 -11.95
N GLY A 165 -28.79 -2.08 -12.62
CA GLY A 165 -28.87 -2.19 -14.08
C GLY A 165 -28.27 -1.03 -14.89
N GLY A 166 -27.78 -1.37 -16.09
CA GLY A 166 -27.21 -0.46 -17.09
C GLY A 166 -28.17 0.60 -17.69
N GLY A 167 -29.11 1.13 -16.90
CA GLY A 167 -29.86 2.33 -17.22
C GLY A 167 -29.08 3.56 -16.75
N GLY A 168 -28.20 4.08 -17.61
CA GLY A 168 -27.33 5.24 -17.32
C GLY A 168 -28.06 6.56 -17.06
N GLY A 169 -28.74 6.69 -15.93
CA GLY A 169 -29.42 7.95 -15.57
C GLY A 169 -29.72 8.19 -14.10
N GLY A 170 -29.54 7.22 -13.21
CA GLY A 170 -29.65 7.44 -11.76
C GLY A 170 -28.47 6.81 -11.08
N GLY A 171 -27.45 7.61 -10.75
CA GLY A 171 -26.29 7.16 -9.99
C GLY A 171 -26.78 6.48 -8.72
N VAL A 172 -26.30 5.26 -8.49
CA VAL A 172 -26.34 4.70 -7.14
C VAL A 172 -25.35 5.54 -6.36
N ASP A 173 -25.84 6.49 -5.57
CA ASP A 173 -24.99 7.36 -4.77
C ASP A 173 -24.20 6.48 -3.81
N CYS A 174 -22.88 6.46 -3.98
CA CYS A 174 -21.99 5.83 -3.04
C CYS A 174 -22.06 6.64 -1.75
N PRO A 175 -22.61 6.08 -0.65
CA PRO A 175 -22.99 6.88 0.51
C PRO A 175 -21.81 7.63 1.14
N THR A 176 -20.57 7.14 0.93
CA THR A 176 -19.36 7.78 1.42
C THR A 176 -18.65 8.69 0.44
N ASP A 177 -19.24 9.14 -0.68
CA ASP A 177 -18.59 10.21 -1.47
C ASP A 177 -18.35 11.44 -0.58
N PRO A 178 -17.08 11.70 -0.19
CA PRO A 178 -16.79 12.75 0.78
C PRO A 178 -16.81 14.13 0.11
N LEU A 179 -17.07 14.24 -1.20
CA LEU A 179 -17.01 15.48 -1.94
C LEU A 179 -18.38 15.89 -2.49
N PRO A 180 -19.07 16.88 -1.88
CA PRO A 180 -20.33 17.42 -2.40
C PRO A 180 -20.17 18.23 -3.72
N VAL A 181 -18.98 18.24 -4.34
CA VAL A 181 -18.68 19.06 -5.53
C VAL A 181 -17.61 18.39 -6.42
N GLY A 182 -18.04 17.48 -7.28
CA GLY A 182 -17.45 17.25 -8.62
C GLY A 182 -16.06 16.61 -8.71
N GLY A 183 -15.67 15.70 -7.82
CA GLY A 183 -14.30 15.16 -7.80
C GLY A 183 -14.11 13.64 -7.82
N GLY A 184 -15.15 12.83 -7.63
CA GLY A 184 -14.97 11.39 -7.60
C GLY A 184 -16.31 10.67 -7.66
N GLU A 185 -16.89 10.59 -8.86
CA GLU A 185 -17.97 9.63 -9.07
C GLU A 185 -17.44 8.25 -8.70
N GLY A 186 -18.00 7.63 -7.68
CA GLY A 186 -17.63 6.28 -7.27
C GLY A 186 -17.71 5.36 -8.48
N ASN A 187 -16.69 4.52 -8.66
CA ASN A 187 -16.69 3.53 -9.70
C ASN A 187 -17.70 2.45 -9.32
N LEU A 188 -18.82 2.40 -10.04
CA LEU A 188 -19.86 1.38 -9.89
C LEU A 188 -19.75 0.25 -10.93
N ASN A 189 -18.62 0.17 -11.64
CA ASN A 189 -18.43 -0.86 -12.64
C ASN A 189 -18.37 -2.23 -11.97
N ASP A 190 -19.46 -2.99 -12.02
CA ASP A 190 -19.54 -4.34 -11.43
C ASP A 190 -18.47 -5.30 -11.98
N ALA A 191 -18.02 -5.07 -13.22
CA ALA A 191 -16.93 -5.85 -13.80
C ALA A 191 -15.60 -5.65 -13.07
N LEU A 192 -15.43 -4.54 -12.33
CA LEU A 192 -14.24 -4.20 -11.56
C LEU A 192 -14.48 -4.21 -10.04
N ASN A 193 -15.73 -4.03 -9.60
CA ASN A 193 -16.06 -3.84 -8.19
C ASN A 193 -17.07 -4.85 -7.62
N HIS A 194 -17.65 -5.73 -8.43
CA HIS A 194 -18.37 -6.93 -7.97
C HIS A 194 -19.41 -6.71 -6.84
N GLY A 195 -20.28 -5.71 -6.97
CA GLY A 195 -21.31 -5.38 -5.97
C GLY A 195 -20.88 -4.33 -4.93
N TRP A 196 -19.62 -3.91 -4.95
CA TRP A 196 -19.14 -2.78 -4.16
C TRP A 196 -19.22 -1.48 -4.96
N CYS A 197 -19.56 -0.37 -4.32
CA CYS A 197 -19.14 0.93 -4.82
C CYS A 197 -17.74 1.23 -4.28
N VAL A 198 -16.81 1.59 -5.17
CA VAL A 198 -15.48 2.08 -4.76
C VAL A 198 -15.31 3.52 -5.17
N THR A 199 -15.00 4.38 -4.21
CA THR A 199 -14.64 5.78 -4.48
C THR A 199 -13.16 5.98 -4.14
N THR A 200 -12.40 6.56 -5.06
CA THR A 200 -11.02 6.98 -4.79
C THR A 200 -10.90 8.48 -4.93
N GLN A 201 -10.37 9.14 -3.91
CA GLN A 201 -10.05 10.56 -4.02
C GLN A 201 -8.65 10.72 -4.60
N LEU A 202 -8.53 11.47 -5.70
CA LEU A 202 -7.25 11.73 -6.33
C LEU A 202 -6.47 12.81 -5.56
N ALA A 203 -5.14 12.66 -5.48
CA ALA A 203 -4.29 13.71 -4.95
C ALA A 203 -4.35 14.94 -5.87
N THR A 204 -4.47 16.13 -5.27
CA THR A 204 -4.57 17.41 -5.98
C THR A 204 -3.26 18.20 -6.01
N VAL A 205 -2.28 17.79 -5.22
CA VAL A 205 -0.99 18.48 -5.06
C VAL A 205 0.16 17.47 -5.00
N GLY A 206 1.33 17.92 -5.42
CA GLY A 206 2.58 17.17 -5.32
C GLY A 206 2.81 16.16 -6.46
N PRO A 207 3.85 15.32 -6.33
CA PRO A 207 4.30 14.40 -7.38
C PRO A 207 3.33 13.25 -7.66
N PHE A 208 2.22 13.18 -6.93
CA PHE A 208 1.16 12.18 -7.05
C PHE A 208 -0.14 12.76 -7.62
N THR A 209 -0.13 14.00 -8.13
CA THR A 209 -1.32 14.65 -8.65
C THR A 209 -2.05 13.77 -9.67
N GLY A 210 -3.36 13.59 -9.49
CA GLY A 210 -4.19 12.73 -10.34
C GLY A 210 -4.20 11.25 -9.96
N GLN A 211 -3.59 10.85 -8.84
CA GLN A 211 -3.50 9.45 -8.41
C GLN A 211 -4.33 9.17 -7.15
N PRO A 212 -4.88 7.94 -6.97
CA PRO A 212 -5.64 7.57 -5.78
C PRO A 212 -4.85 7.78 -4.48
N ASN A 213 -5.45 8.53 -3.56
CA ASN A 213 -4.81 8.94 -2.30
C ASN A 213 -5.64 8.57 -1.07
N ASN A 214 -6.97 8.58 -1.22
CA ASN A 214 -7.91 8.00 -0.26
C ASN A 214 -8.76 6.93 -0.97
N PHE A 215 -9.15 5.89 -0.24
CA PHE A 215 -9.95 4.78 -0.73
C PHE A 215 -11.15 4.56 0.18
N PHE A 216 -12.33 4.51 -0.44
CA PHE A 216 -13.63 4.27 0.17
C PHE A 216 -14.29 3.11 -0.54
N ALA A 217 -15.02 2.28 0.20
CA ALA A 217 -15.79 1.18 -0.37
C ALA A 217 -17.10 1.02 0.40
N ASP A 218 -18.21 0.92 -0.32
CA ASP A 218 -19.53 0.74 0.25
C ASP A 218 -20.22 -0.45 -0.40
N SER A 219 -21.07 -1.17 0.34
CA SER A 219 -21.98 -2.16 -0.23
C SER A 219 -23.32 -1.49 -0.51
N ALA A 220 -23.89 -1.80 -1.68
CA ALA A 220 -25.21 -1.32 -2.12
C ALA A 220 -26.39 -2.00 -1.39
N GLY A 221 -26.11 -2.74 -0.30
CA GLY A 221 -27.14 -3.38 0.53
C GLY A 221 -28.06 -4.34 -0.24
N ARG A 222 -29.27 -4.50 0.28
CA ARG A 222 -30.30 -5.38 -0.28
C ARG A 222 -31.11 -4.72 -1.39
N ASP A 223 -31.42 -3.43 -1.24
CA ASP A 223 -32.34 -2.74 -2.13
C ASP A 223 -31.67 -2.32 -3.45
N SER A 224 -30.34 -2.14 -3.46
CA SER A 224 -29.62 -1.55 -4.58
C SER A 224 -30.19 -0.18 -5.01
N VAL A 225 -30.91 0.52 -4.12
CA VAL A 225 -31.56 1.81 -4.38
C VAL A 225 -30.89 2.88 -3.55
N ALA A 226 -30.30 3.87 -4.22
CA ALA A 226 -29.66 5.02 -3.59
C ALA A 226 -30.56 5.68 -2.52
N GLY A 227 -30.05 5.82 -1.30
CA GLY A 227 -30.66 6.64 -0.25
C GLY A 227 -32.04 6.18 0.24
N ALA A 228 -32.46 4.95 -0.06
CA ALA A 228 -33.72 4.41 0.42
C ALA A 228 -33.61 4.06 1.92
N LEU A 229 -33.84 5.05 2.76
CA LEU A 229 -33.98 4.89 4.22
C LEU A 229 -35.34 4.29 4.61
N THR A 230 -35.91 3.38 3.81
CA THR A 230 -37.27 2.87 4.00
C THR A 230 -37.35 1.77 5.07
N GLY A 231 -36.89 2.08 6.28
CA GLY A 231 -37.45 1.51 7.51
C GLY A 231 -36.68 0.39 8.17
N ASP A 232 -35.99 -0.49 7.43
CA ASP A 232 -35.24 -1.62 8.01
C ASP A 232 -33.72 -1.44 7.90
N PHE A 233 -32.99 -1.69 9.00
CA PHE A 233 -31.53 -1.52 9.08
C PHE A 233 -30.73 -2.39 8.08
N TYR A 234 -31.36 -3.43 7.52
CA TYR A 234 -30.72 -4.37 6.59
C TYR A 234 -30.83 -3.95 5.13
N GLU A 235 -31.71 -3.00 4.80
CA GLU A 235 -31.89 -2.50 3.43
C GLU A 235 -30.84 -1.44 3.08
N GLN A 236 -30.35 -0.71 4.08
CA GLN A 236 -29.45 0.42 3.91
C GLN A 236 -28.08 0.02 3.38
N ASP A 237 -27.51 0.89 2.54
CA ASP A 237 -26.12 0.83 2.11
C ASP A 237 -25.18 0.76 3.33
N ILE A 238 -24.20 -0.13 3.25
CA ILE A 238 -23.27 -0.36 4.35
C ILE A 238 -21.95 0.31 4.00
N VAL A 239 -21.64 1.36 4.76
CA VAL A 239 -20.42 2.14 4.56
C VAL A 239 -19.19 1.52 5.21
N MET A 240 -18.03 1.68 4.58
CA MET A 240 -16.76 1.36 5.23
C MET A 240 -16.53 2.30 6.42
N GLN A 241 -16.58 1.74 7.64
CA GLN A 241 -16.47 2.52 8.88
C GLN A 241 -15.14 3.30 9.00
N GLU A 242 -14.05 2.72 8.49
CA GLU A 242 -12.72 3.34 8.51
C GLU A 242 -12.11 3.33 7.09
N PRO A 243 -12.42 4.32 6.25
CA PRO A 243 -11.81 4.44 4.92
C PRO A 243 -10.29 4.58 5.02
N VAL A 244 -9.57 4.15 3.98
CA VAL A 244 -8.11 4.25 3.94
C VAL A 244 -7.73 5.66 3.48
N GLN A 245 -7.17 6.44 4.39
CA GLN A 245 -6.76 7.82 4.13
C GLN A 245 -5.27 7.88 3.74
N GLN A 246 -4.85 8.95 3.07
CA GLN A 246 -3.45 9.21 2.72
C GLN A 246 -2.51 9.02 3.92
N THR A 247 -2.87 9.57 5.07
CA THR A 247 -2.06 9.48 6.31
C THR A 247 -1.96 8.07 6.87
N ASP A 248 -2.78 7.12 6.39
CA ASP A 248 -2.72 5.74 6.82
C ASP A 248 -1.60 4.96 6.12
N TRP A 249 -1.24 5.32 4.89
CA TRP A 249 -0.31 4.54 4.06
C TRP A 249 0.83 5.36 3.48
N GLN A 250 0.82 6.68 3.61
CA GLN A 250 1.94 7.53 3.24
C GLN A 250 2.52 8.22 4.47
N THR A 251 3.84 8.36 4.48
CA THR A 251 4.57 9.17 5.44
C THR A 251 5.14 10.39 4.73
N THR A 252 5.00 11.56 5.36
CA THR A 252 5.72 12.77 4.95
C THR A 252 7.02 12.84 5.73
N ILE A 253 8.15 12.86 5.03
CA ILE A 253 9.44 13.12 5.66
C ILE A 253 9.50 14.61 6.02
N GLN A 254 9.56 14.88 7.31
CA GLN A 254 9.62 16.24 7.86
C GLN A 254 11.04 16.80 7.73
N ALA A 255 11.16 18.14 7.76
CA ALA A 255 12.43 18.86 7.64
C ALA A 255 13.52 18.44 8.64
N LEU A 256 13.14 17.83 9.77
CA LEU A 256 14.06 17.37 10.82
C LEU A 256 14.39 15.89 10.74
N THR A 257 13.92 15.19 9.69
CA THR A 257 14.28 13.78 9.51
C THR A 257 15.71 13.70 9.05
N THR A 258 16.56 13.15 9.92
CA THR A 258 17.97 12.95 9.63
C THR A 258 18.27 11.47 9.38
N VAL A 259 19.17 11.23 8.44
CA VAL A 259 19.84 9.97 8.21
C VAL A 259 21.16 10.01 8.97
N THR A 260 21.37 9.04 9.86
CA THR A 260 22.68 8.83 10.48
C THR A 260 23.53 7.95 9.58
N ILE A 261 24.64 8.48 9.07
CA ILE A 261 25.63 7.73 8.28
C ILE A 261 26.76 7.32 9.23
N VAL A 262 27.02 6.03 9.34
CA VAL A 262 28.03 5.45 10.23
C VAL A 262 29.11 4.81 9.37
N ASN A 263 30.37 5.14 9.62
CA ASN A 263 31.50 4.44 9.03
C ASN A 263 31.87 3.23 9.92
N ALA A 264 31.63 2.02 9.43
CA ALA A 264 32.01 0.77 10.07
C ALA A 264 32.89 -0.08 9.14
N SER A 265 33.56 0.55 8.18
CA SER A 265 34.41 -0.13 7.19
C SER A 265 35.75 -0.62 7.75
N GLY A 266 36.15 -0.19 8.95
CA GLY A 266 37.47 -0.45 9.50
C GLY A 266 38.57 0.45 8.93
N VAL A 267 38.23 1.42 8.08
CA VAL A 267 39.16 2.39 7.48
C VAL A 267 38.54 3.78 7.46
N ASP A 268 39.35 4.81 7.59
CA ASP A 268 38.86 6.19 7.56
C ASP A 268 38.46 6.59 6.13
N ILE A 269 37.37 7.34 6.02
CA ILE A 269 36.87 7.85 4.73
C ILE A 269 37.11 9.35 4.70
N ASN A 270 38.04 9.79 3.85
CA ASN A 270 38.34 11.20 3.68
C ASN A 270 37.47 11.80 2.56
N LEU A 271 36.70 12.83 2.89
CA LEU A 271 35.73 13.51 2.02
C LEU A 271 36.22 14.91 1.57
N SER A 272 37.41 15.36 1.99
CA SER A 272 37.81 16.77 1.84
C SER A 272 39.23 17.02 1.35
N ASP A 273 40.07 16.00 1.18
CA ASP A 273 41.45 16.21 0.74
C ASP A 273 41.64 15.88 -0.74
N ALA A 274 41.65 16.92 -1.58
CA ALA A 274 41.97 16.82 -3.00
C ALA A 274 43.43 16.44 -3.31
N THR A 275 44.30 16.40 -2.30
CA THR A 275 45.76 16.29 -2.47
C THR A 275 46.35 14.95 -2.08
N SER A 276 45.59 14.08 -1.40
CA SER A 276 46.05 12.75 -0.97
C SER A 276 45.16 11.65 -1.57
N PRO A 277 45.64 10.91 -2.59
CA PRO A 277 44.90 9.77 -3.11
C PRO A 277 44.66 8.71 -2.02
N PRO A 278 43.46 8.14 -1.96
CA PRO A 278 42.35 8.36 -2.88
C PRO A 278 41.42 9.51 -2.45
N VAL A 279 41.23 10.43 -3.39
CA VAL A 279 40.42 11.62 -3.22
C VAL A 279 38.97 11.28 -3.56
N LEU A 280 38.08 11.27 -2.56
CA LEU A 280 36.66 11.53 -2.79
C LEU A 280 36.52 13.05 -2.87
N ASN A 281 36.53 13.59 -4.09
CA ASN A 281 36.32 15.03 -4.32
C ASN A 281 34.81 15.31 -4.29
N THR A 282 34.12 14.72 -3.33
CA THR A 282 32.71 14.41 -3.48
C THR A 282 31.92 14.68 -2.21
N ASN A 283 30.71 15.12 -2.45
CA ASN A 283 29.68 15.40 -1.48
C ASN A 283 28.98 14.08 -1.21
N LEU A 284 29.18 13.51 -0.03
CA LEU A 284 28.50 12.27 0.32
C LEU A 284 27.05 12.56 0.73
N ARG A 285 26.09 11.96 0.03
CA ARG A 285 24.64 12.11 0.29
C ARG A 285 24.00 10.77 0.62
N ALA A 286 22.86 10.80 1.29
CA ALA A 286 21.96 9.66 1.34
C ALA A 286 20.80 9.87 0.37
N ALA A 287 20.41 8.82 -0.35
CA ALA A 287 19.22 8.82 -1.19
C ALA A 287 18.26 7.70 -0.76
N LEU A 288 16.98 8.04 -0.59
CA LEU A 288 15.91 7.08 -0.39
C LEU A 288 15.29 6.73 -1.75
N LEU A 289 15.30 5.44 -2.07
CA LEU A 289 14.65 4.85 -3.23
C LEU A 289 13.41 4.09 -2.79
N PHE A 290 12.25 4.45 -3.33
CA PHE A 290 11.02 3.72 -3.09
C PHE A 290 10.30 3.40 -4.39
N TYR A 291 9.67 2.22 -4.38
CA TYR A 291 8.98 1.64 -5.52
C TYR A 291 7.51 2.06 -5.55
N ARG A 292 6.96 2.18 -6.75
CA ARG A 292 5.54 2.32 -6.98
C ARG A 292 5.13 1.71 -8.32
N ASN A 293 4.05 0.93 -8.30
CA ASN A 293 3.34 0.53 -9.50
C ASN A 293 2.57 1.73 -10.08
N ASP A 294 2.59 1.87 -11.41
CA ASP A 294 1.88 2.93 -12.12
C ASP A 294 0.49 2.44 -12.57
N PHE A 295 -0.50 3.33 -12.48
CA PHE A 295 -1.84 3.09 -13.00
C PHE A 295 -1.96 3.45 -14.48
N ASN A 296 -1.04 4.26 -14.99
CA ASN A 296 -1.08 4.67 -16.39
C ASN A 296 -0.66 3.50 -17.30
N ALA A 297 -1.39 3.35 -18.40
CA ALA A 297 -1.17 2.25 -19.32
C ALA A 297 0.22 2.33 -19.97
N GLY A 298 1.01 1.26 -19.84
CA GLY A 298 2.24 1.06 -20.60
C GLY A 298 3.57 1.28 -19.87
N THR A 299 3.55 1.63 -18.59
CA THR A 299 4.75 1.71 -17.74
C THR A 299 4.71 0.62 -16.67
N SER A 300 5.80 -0.15 -16.54
CA SER A 300 6.03 -1.01 -15.37
C SER A 300 6.21 -0.14 -14.12
N GLY A 301 6.35 -0.76 -12.94
CA GLY A 301 6.66 -0.02 -11.73
C GLY A 301 7.90 0.85 -11.86
N GLN A 302 7.85 2.00 -11.19
CA GLN A 302 8.89 3.03 -11.21
C GLN A 302 9.53 3.17 -9.84
N TRP A 303 10.74 3.74 -9.84
CA TRP A 303 11.47 4.07 -8.62
C TRP A 303 11.59 5.58 -8.50
N ARG A 304 11.28 6.09 -7.31
CA ARG A 304 11.46 7.50 -6.98
C ARG A 304 12.68 7.67 -6.10
N ARG A 305 13.52 8.63 -6.45
CA ARG A 305 14.69 9.04 -5.69
C ARG A 305 14.41 10.32 -4.92
N VAL A 306 14.79 10.32 -3.63
CA VAL A 306 14.82 11.52 -2.79
C VAL A 306 16.19 11.58 -2.12
N SER A 307 16.93 12.65 -2.36
CA SER A 307 18.30 12.83 -1.85
C SER A 307 18.35 13.82 -0.69
N THR A 308 19.30 13.68 0.22
CA THR A 308 19.55 14.65 1.31
C THR A 308 20.28 15.91 0.83
N ASP A 309 20.06 17.03 1.52
CA ASP A 309 20.60 18.35 1.15
C ASP A 309 22.10 18.53 1.49
N ILE A 310 22.65 17.71 2.39
CA ILE A 310 23.99 17.90 2.95
C ILE A 310 25.09 17.29 2.06
N SER A 311 26.13 18.09 1.82
CA SER A 311 27.50 17.66 1.52
C SER A 311 28.25 17.43 2.83
N LEU A 312 28.75 16.21 3.04
CA LEU A 312 29.65 15.92 4.14
C LEU A 312 31.07 16.39 3.78
N ALA A 313 31.54 17.44 4.44
CA ALA A 313 32.94 17.85 4.38
C ALA A 313 33.71 17.27 5.58
N GLY A 314 34.90 16.73 5.34
CA GLY A 314 35.79 16.27 6.39
C GLY A 314 36.19 14.81 6.24
N CYS A 315 36.08 14.04 7.32
CA CYS A 315 36.52 12.65 7.39
C CYS A 315 35.62 11.86 8.33
N LEU A 316 35.33 10.60 7.99
CA LEU A 316 34.57 9.68 8.84
C LEU A 316 35.52 8.62 9.40
N ASP A 317 35.60 8.53 10.72
CA ASP A 317 36.45 7.56 11.42
C ASP A 317 35.86 6.15 11.29
N GLY A 318 36.57 5.27 10.58
CA GLY A 318 36.17 3.86 10.45
C GLY A 318 36.97 2.92 11.33
N THR A 319 38.11 3.39 11.86
CA THR A 319 39.01 2.59 12.72
C THR A 319 38.63 2.66 14.21
N GLY A 320 37.89 3.69 14.59
CA GLY A 320 37.48 3.99 15.96
C GLY A 320 38.57 4.69 16.78
N ASP A 321 39.64 5.19 16.16
CA ASP A 321 40.74 5.87 16.85
C ASP A 321 40.49 7.37 17.07
N GLY A 322 39.40 7.91 16.53
CA GLY A 322 39.00 9.31 16.61
C GLY A 322 39.81 10.25 15.70
N LEU A 323 40.67 9.72 14.84
CA LEU A 323 41.55 10.47 13.96
C LEU A 323 41.13 10.29 12.50
N CYS A 324 41.46 11.26 11.65
CA CYS A 324 41.39 11.06 10.21
C CYS A 324 42.73 10.62 9.65
N ASN A 325 42.84 9.40 9.14
CA ASN A 325 44.08 8.86 8.57
C ASN A 325 45.27 8.99 9.54
N GLY A 326 45.03 8.80 10.84
CA GLY A 326 46.03 8.96 11.89
C GLY A 326 46.48 10.42 12.17
N ASN A 327 45.85 11.42 11.55
CA ASN A 327 46.17 12.82 11.79
C ASN A 327 45.49 13.34 13.07
N ALA A 328 46.26 13.48 14.15
CA ALA A 328 45.81 14.03 15.43
C ALA A 328 45.22 15.45 15.36
N ALA A 329 45.55 16.22 14.31
CA ALA A 329 45.02 17.57 14.12
C ALA A 329 43.63 17.60 13.47
N ALA A 330 43.13 16.46 12.99
CA ALA A 330 41.85 16.34 12.29
C ALA A 330 40.95 15.30 13.00
N PRO A 331 40.19 15.70 14.03
CA PRO A 331 39.25 14.79 14.69
C PRO A 331 38.21 14.32 13.69
N ALA A 332 38.03 13.00 13.57
CA ALA A 332 37.06 12.39 12.68
C ALA A 332 35.96 11.72 13.50
N PRO A 333 34.69 12.13 13.37
CA PRO A 333 33.61 11.43 14.03
C PRO A 333 33.34 10.08 13.33
N PRO A 334 32.94 9.02 14.06
CA PRO A 334 32.60 7.73 13.45
C PRO A 334 31.25 7.73 12.72
N LYS A 335 30.49 8.82 12.89
CA LYS A 335 29.18 9.00 12.30
C LYS A 335 28.90 10.46 12.02
N THR A 336 28.00 10.69 11.07
CA THR A 336 27.49 12.00 10.73
C THR A 336 26.00 11.93 10.41
N THR A 337 25.36 13.07 10.22
CA THR A 337 23.93 13.14 9.91
C THR A 337 23.68 13.98 8.67
N ALA A 338 22.82 13.47 7.78
CA ALA A 338 22.31 14.20 6.61
C ALA A 338 20.79 14.38 6.74
N ALA A 339 20.24 15.53 6.36
CA ALA A 339 18.80 15.78 6.43
C ALA A 339 18.16 15.70 5.04
N PHE A 340 16.97 15.11 4.95
CA PHE A 340 16.17 15.20 3.74
C PHE A 340 15.57 16.61 3.59
N PRO A 341 15.24 17.02 2.35
CA PRO A 341 14.46 18.22 2.11
C PRO A 341 13.18 18.24 2.95
N ALA A 342 12.76 19.43 3.35
CA ALA A 342 11.49 19.58 4.04
C ALA A 342 10.31 19.14 3.16
N ASN A 343 9.34 18.46 3.75
CA ASN A 343 8.06 18.10 3.13
C ASN A 343 8.18 17.17 1.91
N VAL A 344 9.07 16.17 1.98
CA VAL A 344 9.02 15.08 0.99
C VAL A 344 7.76 14.27 1.27
N GLN A 345 6.74 14.52 0.45
CA GLN A 345 5.43 13.88 0.54
C GLN A 345 5.39 12.55 -0.21
N GLY A 346 4.49 11.69 0.24
CA GLY A 346 4.08 10.45 -0.41
C GLY A 346 5.14 9.37 -0.46
N VAL A 347 5.93 9.23 0.60
CA VAL A 347 6.70 8.00 0.80
C VAL A 347 5.71 6.92 1.22
N PRO A 348 5.45 5.89 0.41
CA PRO A 348 4.47 4.86 0.76
C PRO A 348 4.96 4.04 1.96
N ALA A 349 4.05 3.40 2.68
CA ALA A 349 4.39 2.36 3.63
C ALA A 349 5.07 1.20 2.88
N GLY A 350 5.94 0.47 3.58
CA GLY A 350 6.67 -0.67 3.06
C GLY A 350 8.17 -0.60 3.26
N GLU A 351 8.86 -1.58 2.67
CA GLU A 351 10.32 -1.66 2.69
C GLU A 351 10.91 -0.89 1.50
N HIS A 352 11.86 0.00 1.77
CA HIS A 352 12.52 0.87 0.78
C HIS A 352 14.03 0.73 0.92
N LEU A 353 14.79 1.30 -0.02
CA LEU A 353 16.24 1.24 0.02
C LEU A 353 16.81 2.63 0.29
N LEU A 354 17.60 2.75 1.35
CA LEU A 354 18.41 3.92 1.61
C LEU A 354 19.82 3.64 1.08
N VAL A 355 20.29 4.41 0.11
CA VAL A 355 21.61 4.26 -0.50
C VAL A 355 22.50 5.46 -0.23
N LEU A 356 23.80 5.20 -0.25
CA LEU A 356 24.83 6.23 -0.21
C LEU A 356 25.14 6.67 -1.64
N VAL A 357 25.22 7.97 -1.85
CA VAL A 357 25.48 8.59 -3.15
C VAL A 357 26.72 9.45 -3.06
N ASP A 358 27.58 9.26 -4.05
CA ASP A 358 28.78 10.04 -4.32
C ASP A 358 28.42 11.14 -5.33
N ASP A 359 28.36 12.39 -4.89
CA ASP A 359 28.00 13.56 -5.71
C ASP A 359 29.26 14.42 -5.94
N VAL A 360 29.79 14.43 -7.17
CA VAL A 360 31.09 15.04 -7.48
C VAL A 360 31.00 16.57 -7.52
N ASP A 361 29.89 17.14 -8.00
CA ASP A 361 29.77 18.58 -8.24
C ASP A 361 29.00 19.36 -7.15
N GLY A 362 28.32 18.65 -6.24
CA GLY A 362 27.55 19.23 -5.14
C GLY A 362 26.12 19.61 -5.50
N THR A 363 25.71 19.33 -6.73
CA THR A 363 24.36 19.54 -7.25
C THR A 363 23.58 18.25 -7.07
N ILE A 364 22.42 18.36 -6.45
CA ILE A 364 21.57 17.19 -6.23
C ILE A 364 20.98 16.73 -7.57
N ASN A 365 21.01 15.42 -7.81
CA ASN A 365 20.31 14.75 -8.90
C ASN A 365 20.88 15.12 -10.29
N THR A 366 22.19 15.02 -10.42
CA THR A 366 22.93 15.25 -11.68
C THR A 366 23.59 13.97 -12.20
N ASN A 367 23.99 13.97 -13.47
CA ASN A 367 24.51 12.78 -14.17
C ASN A 367 25.84 12.23 -13.61
N ASP A 368 26.50 12.96 -12.72
CA ASP A 368 27.72 12.57 -12.01
C ASP A 368 27.44 11.86 -10.68
N ASP A 369 26.19 11.84 -10.20
CA ASP A 369 25.78 11.09 -9.03
C ASP A 369 26.00 9.58 -9.26
N THR A 370 26.72 8.92 -8.36
CA THR A 370 26.95 7.47 -8.42
C THR A 370 26.72 6.79 -7.08
N THR A 371 26.26 5.54 -7.12
CA THR A 371 26.15 4.67 -5.93
C THR A 371 27.43 3.87 -5.66
N THR A 372 28.42 3.97 -6.55
CA THR A 372 29.71 3.30 -6.42
C THR A 372 30.74 4.26 -5.84
N LEU A 373 31.14 4.04 -4.59
CA LEU A 373 32.27 4.74 -3.98
C LEU A 373 33.56 4.27 -4.69
N THR A 374 34.08 5.09 -5.60
CA THR A 374 35.16 4.66 -6.52
C THR A 374 36.56 5.06 -6.02
N ALA A 375 36.67 6.00 -5.07
CA ALA A 375 37.97 6.51 -4.66
C ALA A 375 38.66 5.62 -3.60
N GLY A 376 39.46 4.67 -4.10
CA GLY A 376 40.61 3.99 -3.47
C GLY A 376 40.49 3.37 -2.09
N ILE A 377 39.28 3.02 -1.66
CA ILE A 377 39.07 2.04 -0.60
C ILE A 377 39.18 0.59 -1.16
N GLY A 378 39.88 0.42 -2.27
CA GLY A 378 39.96 -0.83 -3.04
C GLY A 378 38.70 -1.08 -3.87
N THR A 379 38.80 -1.90 -4.91
CA THR A 379 37.69 -2.40 -5.75
C THR A 379 36.71 -3.31 -5.00
N ALA A 380 36.80 -3.39 -3.67
CA ALA A 380 35.90 -4.17 -2.84
C ALA A 380 34.61 -3.36 -2.66
N GLY A 381 33.54 -3.82 -3.32
CA GLY A 381 32.23 -3.17 -3.31
C GLY A 381 31.63 -3.06 -1.91
N PHE A 382 31.77 -1.88 -1.32
CA PHE A 382 31.04 -1.49 -0.12
C PHE A 382 29.55 -1.73 -0.32
N VAL A 383 28.90 -2.32 0.68
CA VAL A 383 27.44 -2.42 0.68
C VAL A 383 26.90 -1.03 1.00
N ASN A 384 26.63 -0.26 -0.06
CA ASN A 384 26.20 1.14 0.04
C ASN A 384 24.69 1.29 0.23
N GLY A 385 24.03 0.33 0.87
CA GLY A 385 22.58 0.35 1.02
C GLY A 385 22.08 -0.35 2.28
N THR A 386 21.09 0.28 2.91
CA THR A 386 20.33 -0.29 4.03
C THR A 386 18.85 -0.29 3.69
N ARG A 387 18.16 -1.38 3.97
CA ARG A 387 16.70 -1.43 3.84
C ARG A 387 16.05 -0.71 5.01
N VAL A 388 15.07 0.14 4.71
CA VAL A 388 14.33 0.92 5.71
C VAL A 388 12.85 0.62 5.59
N ARG A 389 12.14 0.60 6.72
CA ARG A 389 10.73 0.20 6.77
C ARG A 389 9.86 1.35 7.25
N PHE A 390 8.90 1.74 6.42
CA PHE A 390 7.87 2.70 6.75
C PHE A 390 6.59 1.92 7.07
N TYR A 391 5.97 2.22 8.21
CA TYR A 391 4.80 1.49 8.66
C TYR A 391 3.52 2.28 8.34
N PRO A 392 2.41 1.60 7.99
CA PRO A 392 1.11 2.24 7.91
C PRO A 392 0.76 2.94 9.23
N ARG A 393 0.26 4.18 9.16
CA ARG A 393 0.03 5.08 10.33
C ARG A 393 1.26 5.31 11.21
N GLY A 394 2.45 4.89 10.75
CA GLY A 394 3.69 4.99 11.48
C GLY A 394 4.34 6.37 11.33
N GLY A 395 5.14 6.74 12.33
CA GLY A 395 6.07 7.85 12.20
C GLY A 395 7.23 7.49 11.27
N THR A 396 8.04 8.49 10.93
CA THR A 396 9.27 8.28 10.19
C THR A 396 10.23 7.41 11.02
N PRO A 397 10.73 6.29 10.50
CA PRO A 397 11.66 5.44 11.24
C PRO A 397 12.98 6.17 11.48
N THR A 398 13.79 5.68 12.43
CA THR A 398 15.19 6.08 12.51
C THR A 398 15.92 5.60 11.26
N LEU A 399 16.47 6.53 10.49
CA LEU A 399 17.19 6.22 9.26
C LEU A 399 18.68 6.14 9.58
N GLN A 400 19.26 4.95 9.39
CA GLN A 400 20.69 4.73 9.58
C GLN A 400 21.27 3.99 8.37
N LEU A 401 22.32 4.57 7.79
CA LEU A 401 23.14 3.93 6.77
C LEU A 401 24.48 3.56 7.42
N THR A 402 24.92 2.33 7.23
CA THR A 402 26.20 1.85 7.77
C THR A 402 27.08 1.41 6.62
N ILE A 403 28.22 2.08 6.46
CA ILE A 403 29.25 1.73 5.49
C ILE A 403 30.05 0.56 6.08
N ARG A 404 30.21 -0.54 5.33
CA ARG A 404 30.83 -1.78 5.82
C ARG A 404 31.89 -2.28 4.87
#